data_AF-L1KZ39-F1
#
_entry.id   AF-L1KZ39-F1
#
_cell.length_a   1.000
_cell.length_b   1.000
_cell.length_c   1.000
_cell.angle_alpha   90.00
_cell.angle_beta   90.00
_cell.angle_gamma   90.00
#
_symmetry.space_group_name_H-M   'P 1'
#
loop_
_entity.id
_entity.type
_entity.pdbx_description
1 polymer ?
#
loop_
_entity_poly.entity_id
_entity_poly.type
_entity_poly.pdbx_seq_one_letter_code
_entity_poly.pdbx_strand_id
1 'polypeptide(L)' 'MRPGTAGRTDLGAVWWASSTCDGEPAVRTLTVSYSYVETIGPRIRALSRAYVDHITAARDCGDITFPAPSAFPTE' A
#
# COMPACT_ATOMS: atom_id res chain seq x y z
N MET A 1 -2.95 8.36 -7.72
CA MET A 1 -2.99 8.21 -6.26
C MET A 1 -3.83 9.35 -5.69
N ARG A 2 -4.98 9.06 -5.06
CA ARG A 2 -5.88 10.04 -4.44
C ARG A 2 -6.48 9.44 -3.14
N PRO A 3 -6.83 10.25 -2.13
CA PRO A 3 -7.55 9.72 -0.97
C PRO A 3 -8.86 9.01 -1.36
N GLY A 4 -9.24 7.99 -0.59
CA GLY A 4 -10.37 7.11 -0.88
C GLY A 4 -10.12 6.07 -1.97
N THR A 5 -8.92 6.02 -2.56
CA THR A 5 -8.55 5.02 -3.59
C THR A 5 -7.33 4.22 -3.17
N ALA A 6 -7.20 3.01 -3.70
CA ALA A 6 -6.03 2.16 -3.49
C ALA A 6 -5.65 1.44 -4.78
N GLY A 7 -4.38 1.07 -4.94
CA GLY A 7 -3.91 0.43 -6.18
C GLY A 7 -2.41 0.37 -6.33
N ARG A 8 -1.97 0.17 -7.58
CA ARG A 8 -0.56 0.20 -7.99
C ARG A 8 -0.39 1.16 -9.17
N THR A 9 0.74 1.84 -9.26
CA THR A 9 1.07 2.62 -10.45
C THR A 9 1.46 1.69 -11.61
N ASP A 10 1.16 2.13 -12.83
CA ASP A 10 1.64 1.46 -14.05
C ASP A 10 3.13 1.72 -14.28
N LEU A 11 3.60 2.90 -13.84
CA LEU A 11 4.99 3.33 -13.88
C LEU A 11 5.62 3.09 -12.50
N GLY A 12 6.49 2.09 -12.41
CA GLY A 12 7.22 1.73 -11.19
C GLY A 12 6.46 0.77 -10.25
N ALA A 13 7.17 0.31 -9.23
CA ALA A 13 6.66 -0.62 -8.23
C ALA A 13 6.21 0.14 -6.98
N VAL A 14 5.15 0.95 -7.17
CA VAL A 14 4.51 1.74 -6.13
C VAL A 14 3.09 1.22 -5.88
N TRP A 15 2.82 0.78 -4.66
CA TRP A 15 1.48 0.46 -4.18
C TRP A 15 1.00 1.53 -3.23
N TRP A 16 -0.29 1.87 -3.28
CA TRP A 16 -0.87 2.83 -2.33
C TRP A 16 -2.15 2.32 -1.69
N ALA A 17 -2.27 2.58 -0.40
CA ALA A 17 -3.50 2.47 0.36
C ALA A 17 -4.02 3.86 0.72
N SER A 18 -5.29 3.95 1.07
CA SER A 18 -5.86 5.16 1.67
C SER A 18 -6.38 4.87 3.07
N SER A 19 -6.41 5.90 3.92
CA SER A 19 -6.94 5.86 5.28
C SER A 19 -7.45 7.25 5.66
N THR A 20 -8.23 7.35 6.72
CA THR A 20 -8.57 8.62 7.38
C THR A 20 -7.81 8.66 8.71
N CYS A 21 -7.03 9.71 8.97
CA CYS A 21 -6.21 9.84 10.17
C CYS A 21 -6.54 11.17 10.85
N ASP A 22 -6.92 11.14 12.12
CA ASP A 22 -7.33 12.35 12.85
C ASP A 22 -8.42 13.16 12.11
N GLY A 23 -9.32 12.45 11.40
CA GLY A 23 -10.37 13.05 10.56
C GLY A 23 -9.91 13.52 9.17
N GLU A 24 -8.62 13.48 8.88
CA GLU A 24 -8.04 13.96 7.62
C GLU A 24 -7.76 12.81 6.63
N PRO A 25 -8.09 12.94 5.34
CA PRO A 25 -7.78 11.94 4.33
C PRO A 25 -6.27 11.77 4.12
N ALA A 26 -5.78 10.53 4.13
CA ALA A 26 -4.38 10.17 3.95
C ALA A 26 -4.18 9.09 2.86
N VAL A 27 -3.00 9.14 2.24
CA VAL A 27 -2.51 8.14 1.27
C VAL A 27 -1.17 7.60 1.78
N ARG A 28 -1.02 6.28 1.77
CA ARG A 28 0.20 5.57 2.20
C ARG A 28 0.79 4.85 1.02
N THR A 29 2.04 5.12 0.68
CA THR A 29 2.72 4.53 -0.47
C THR A 29 3.83 3.59 -0.01
N LEU A 30 3.89 2.41 -0.61
CA LEU A 30 5.05 1.53 -0.56
C LEU A 30 5.70 1.52 -1.94
N THR A 31 6.94 1.98 -2.00
CA THR A 31 7.77 1.89 -3.21
C THR A 31 8.82 0.83 -3.01
N VAL A 32 8.92 -0.12 -3.94
CA VAL A 32 9.96 -1.15 -3.96
C VAL A 32 10.83 -0.91 -5.18
N SER A 33 12.16 -0.99 -5.04
CA SER A 33 13.03 -0.92 -6.21
C SER A 33 12.79 -2.13 -7.11
N TYR A 34 12.85 -1.94 -8.43
CA TYR A 34 12.55 -2.97 -9.42
C TYR A 34 13.30 -4.29 -9.17
N SER A 35 14.59 -4.22 -8.83
CA SER A 35 15.42 -5.41 -8.55
C SER A 35 14.88 -6.25 -7.38
N TYR A 36 14.22 -5.63 -6.40
CA TYR A 36 13.60 -6.35 -5.30
C TYR A 36 12.28 -6.96 -5.69
N VAL A 37 11.54 -6.38 -6.65
CA VAL A 37 10.24 -6.93 -7.07
C VAL A 37 10.40 -8.36 -7.59
N GLU A 38 11.46 -8.63 -8.32
CA GLU A 38 11.78 -9.98 -8.83
C GLU A 38 12.08 -10.96 -7.69
N THR A 39 12.71 -10.50 -6.61
CA THR A 39 13.12 -11.36 -5.49
C THR A 39 12.02 -11.57 -4.45
N ILE A 40 11.22 -10.54 -4.19
CA ILE A 40 10.24 -10.53 -3.10
C ILE A 40 8.79 -10.43 -3.59
N GLY A 41 8.53 -10.50 -4.90
CA GLY A 41 7.21 -10.37 -5.53
C GLY A 41 6.05 -11.00 -4.73
N PRO A 42 6.13 -12.31 -4.42
CA PRO A 42 5.09 -13.01 -3.65
C PRO A 42 4.82 -12.41 -2.25
N ARG A 43 5.82 -11.75 -1.66
CA ARG A 43 5.75 -11.15 -0.32
C ARG A 43 5.30 -9.69 -0.33
N ILE A 44 5.26 -9.02 -1.49
CA ILE A 44 4.95 -7.59 -1.57
C ILE A 44 3.55 -7.29 -1.03
N ARG A 45 2.56 -8.15 -1.30
CA ARG A 45 1.22 -7.99 -0.75
C ARG A 45 1.21 -7.97 0.78
N ALA A 46 1.89 -8.93 1.39
CA ALA A 46 2.01 -9.02 2.85
C ALA A 46 2.79 -7.83 3.42
N LEU A 47 3.89 -7.44 2.77
CA LEU A 47 4.69 -6.28 3.15
C LEU A 47 3.89 -4.97 3.09
N SER A 48 3.15 -4.74 2.00
CA SER A 48 2.30 -3.56 1.83
C SER A 48 1.24 -3.49 2.94
N ARG A 49 0.62 -4.62 3.28
CA ARG A 49 -0.36 -4.67 4.37
C ARG A 49 0.29 -4.34 5.73
N ALA A 50 1.39 -5.02 6.05
CA ALA A 50 2.10 -4.81 7.32
C ALA A 50 2.59 -3.37 7.49
N TYR A 51 3.09 -2.76 6.40
CA TYR A 51 3.52 -1.36 6.40
C TYR A 51 2.37 -0.40 6.72
N VAL A 52 1.23 -0.56 6.05
CA VAL A 52 0.05 0.30 6.28
C VAL A 52 -0.49 0.09 7.69
N ASP A 53 -0.68 -1.17 8.11
CA ASP A 53 -1.17 -1.52 9.45
C ASP A 53 -0.28 -0.91 10.55
N HIS A 54 1.04 -0.96 10.36
CA HIS A 54 1.99 -0.36 11.31
C HIS A 54 1.82 1.17 11.44
N ILE A 55 1.68 1.87 10.31
CA ILE A 55 1.53 3.33 10.33
C ILE A 55 0.16 3.74 10.88
N THR A 56 -0.90 3.02 10.54
CA THR A 56 -2.27 3.32 10.98
C THR A 56 -2.54 2.89 12.41
N ALA A 57 -1.72 2.02 13.00
CA ALA A 57 -1.75 1.75 14.43
C ALA A 57 -1.03 2.85 15.23
N ALA A 58 0.01 3.46 14.67
CA ALA A 58 0.80 4.50 15.32
C ALA A 58 0.13 5.89 15.32
N ARG A 59 -0.85 6.10 14.45
CA ARG A 59 -1.66 7.32 14.35
C ARG A 59 -3.09 6.85 14.24
N ASP A 60 -4.00 7.34 15.06
CA ASP A 60 -5.40 6.89 15.18
C ASP A 60 -6.15 6.98 13.85
N CYS A 61 -5.87 6.04 12.95
CA CYS A 61 -6.27 6.05 11.56
C CYS A 61 -7.28 4.94 11.33
N GLY A 62 -8.43 5.30 10.75
CA GLY A 62 -9.49 4.39 10.33
C GLY A 62 -9.67 4.33 8.81
N ASP A 63 -10.77 3.73 8.38
CA ASP A 63 -11.25 3.69 6.98
C ASP A 63 -10.20 3.26 5.96
N ILE A 64 -9.42 2.24 6.32
CA ILE A 64 -8.29 1.80 5.52
C ILE A 64 -8.78 1.04 4.28
N THR A 65 -8.41 1.54 3.10
CA THR A 65 -8.64 0.90 1.81
C THR A 65 -7.31 0.38 1.26
N PHE A 66 -7.20 -0.93 1.09
CA PHE A 66 -6.01 -1.60 0.55
C PHE A 66 -6.10 -1.83 -0.97
N PRO A 67 -4.97 -1.95 -1.68
CA PRO A 67 -4.97 -2.41 -3.06
C PRO A 67 -5.60 -3.80 -3.17
N ALA A 68 -6.31 -4.04 -4.27
CA ALA A 68 -6.83 -5.37 -4.58
C ALA A 68 -5.67 -6.39 -4.75
N PRO A 69 -5.89 -7.69 -4.50
CA PRO A 69 -4.85 -8.71 -4.69
C PRO A 69 -4.25 -8.72 -6.11
N SER A 70 -5.05 -8.44 -7.13
CA SER A 70 -4.62 -8.34 -8.53
C SER A 70 -3.68 -7.17 -8.81
N ALA A 71 -3.53 -6.23 -7.88
CA ALA A 71 -2.55 -5.14 -7.98
C ALA A 71 -1.13 -5.60 -7.63
N PHE A 72 -0.96 -6.83 -7.11
CA PHE A 72 0.33 -7.37 -6.71
C PHE A 72 0.82 -8.45 -7.69
N PRO A 73 2.14 -8.63 -7.84
CA PRO A 73 2.68 -9.78 -8.56
C PRO A 73 2.21 -11.07 -7.89
N THR A 74 1.73 -12.03 -8.69
CA THR A 74 1.44 -13.40 -8.25
C THR A 74 2.74 -14.18 -8.04
N GLU A 75 2.65 -15.29 -7.28
CA GLU A 75 3.67 -16.36 -7.35
C GLU A 75 3.86 -16.88 -8.79
#